data_AF-A0A534VIX1-F1
#
_entry.id   AF-A0A534VIX1-F1
#
_cell.length_a   1.000
_cell.length_b   1.000
_cell.length_c   1.000
_cell.angle_alpha   90.00
_cell.angle_beta   90.00
_cell.angle_gamma   90.00
#
_symmetry.space_group_name_H-M   'P 1'
#
loop_
_entity.id
_entity.type
_entity.pdbx_description
1 polymer ?
#
loop_
_entity_poly.entity_id
_entity_poly.type
_entity_poly.pdbx_seq_one_letter_code
_entity_poly.pdbx_strand_id
1 'polypeptide(L)'
;MRCLAAAGANVIVDDLAFFDEPFFGDGLVNAAVKAAIQAGVSYHSAAGNEADIHLEQMYRPSPGTRFHDFLGGPVDNSEDVSVGPFGTVNCILQWNDPFGGATNDYDLLALDANLDLIAQSTNSQTGTEDPFEEVVIFNPAPAPQTFKVAIVKAAGESRLLKLFCLGASAEQYVTPAGSIVGQAALREAVAVGAINVSDPGLDTVETYSSEGPASIFFPAPETRPKPDIAAFDGVSISNAGGFPLCPPFCVFFGTSAAAPHSAAVAALLLSKNPFLTPAGIQDVLR
;
A
#
# COMPACT_ATOMS: atom_id res chain seq x y z
N MET A 1 -3.46 -13.60 -12.63
CA MET A 1 -2.22 -13.59 -13.47
C MET A 1 -2.05 -14.78 -14.39
N ARG A 2 -1.87 -16.01 -13.89
CA ARG A 2 -1.56 -17.18 -14.74
C ARG A 2 -2.59 -17.45 -15.86
N CYS A 3 -3.88 -17.31 -15.56
CA CYS A 3 -4.94 -17.50 -16.56
C CYS A 3 -4.91 -16.45 -17.67
N LEU A 4 -4.62 -15.17 -17.35
CA LEU A 4 -4.53 -14.10 -18.34
C LEU A 4 -3.33 -14.29 -19.26
N ALA A 5 -2.17 -14.63 -18.70
CA ALA A 5 -0.98 -14.96 -19.48
C ALA A 5 -1.23 -16.18 -20.38
N ALA A 6 -1.87 -17.24 -19.86
CA ALA A 6 -2.24 -18.42 -20.65
C ALA A 6 -3.27 -18.12 -21.75
N ALA A 7 -4.13 -17.10 -21.55
CA ALA A 7 -5.05 -16.61 -22.56
C ALA A 7 -4.39 -15.72 -23.64
N GLY A 8 -3.07 -15.49 -23.55
CA GLY A 8 -2.30 -14.73 -24.53
C GLY A 8 -2.14 -13.24 -24.22
N ALA A 9 -2.43 -12.79 -22.99
CA ALA A 9 -2.19 -11.40 -22.61
C ALA A 9 -0.68 -11.10 -22.61
N ASN A 10 -0.25 -10.10 -23.38
CA ASN A 10 1.13 -9.60 -23.40
C ASN A 10 1.36 -8.40 -22.48
N VAL A 11 0.27 -7.75 -22.04
CA VAL A 11 0.28 -6.68 -21.05
C VAL A 11 -0.79 -6.99 -20.02
N ILE A 12 -0.43 -6.87 -18.74
CA ILE A 12 -1.34 -6.98 -17.62
C ILE A 12 -1.24 -5.70 -16.80
N VAL A 13 -2.39 -5.16 -16.41
CA VAL A 13 -2.52 -4.09 -15.42
C VAL A 13 -3.19 -4.65 -14.17
N ASP A 14 -2.69 -4.24 -13.02
CA ASP A 14 -3.22 -4.54 -11.70
C ASP A 14 -3.41 -3.23 -10.94
N ASP A 15 -4.65 -2.89 -10.64
CA ASP A 15 -5.05 -1.62 -10.01
C ASP A 15 -5.49 -1.80 -8.56
N LEU A 16 -5.10 -2.92 -7.95
CA LEU A 16 -5.38 -3.30 -6.57
C LEU A 16 -4.09 -3.49 -5.78
N ALA A 17 -4.18 -3.35 -4.45
CA ALA A 17 -3.16 -3.75 -3.50
C ALA A 17 -3.72 -4.86 -2.59
N PHE A 18 -2.85 -5.78 -2.16
CA PHE A 18 -3.17 -6.86 -1.24
C PHE A 18 -2.41 -6.62 0.07
N PHE A 19 -3.13 -6.25 1.13
CA PHE A 19 -2.51 -5.88 2.40
C PHE A 19 -2.32 -7.06 3.36
N ASP A 20 -2.84 -8.23 3.00
CA ASP A 20 -2.54 -9.53 3.61
C ASP A 20 -1.24 -10.16 3.06
N GLU A 21 -0.54 -9.47 2.15
CA GLU A 21 0.77 -9.85 1.67
C GLU A 21 1.92 -9.16 2.43
N PRO A 22 3.15 -9.70 2.36
CA PRO A 22 4.29 -9.14 3.07
C PRO A 22 4.63 -7.70 2.64
N PHE A 23 4.65 -6.77 3.60
CA PHE A 23 5.08 -5.38 3.34
C PHE A 23 6.60 -5.24 3.21
N PHE A 24 7.34 -6.15 3.84
CA PHE A 24 8.80 -6.17 3.92
C PHE A 24 9.43 -7.31 3.10
N GLY A 25 8.67 -7.96 2.22
CA GLY A 25 9.17 -9.13 1.51
C GLY A 25 8.41 -9.45 0.23
N ASP A 26 8.98 -10.35 -0.57
CA ASP A 26 8.26 -10.92 -1.71
C ASP A 26 7.38 -12.10 -1.28
N GLY A 27 6.06 -11.98 -1.47
CA GLY A 27 5.05 -12.99 -1.19
C GLY A 27 4.64 -13.88 -2.38
N LEU A 28 3.48 -14.53 -2.25
CA LEU A 28 2.98 -15.46 -3.27
C LEU A 28 2.44 -14.75 -4.51
N VAL A 29 1.78 -13.59 -4.38
CA VAL A 29 1.38 -12.80 -5.56
C VAL A 29 2.62 -12.27 -6.24
N ASN A 30 3.63 -11.80 -5.49
CA ASN A 30 4.92 -11.41 -6.06
C ASN A 30 5.52 -12.52 -6.93
N ALA A 31 5.53 -13.77 -6.44
CA ALA A 31 6.00 -14.91 -7.20
C ALA A 31 5.15 -15.17 -8.46
N ALA A 32 3.83 -15.00 -8.38
CA ALA A 32 2.92 -15.15 -9.52
C ALA A 32 3.12 -14.05 -10.58
N VAL A 33 3.38 -12.81 -10.17
CA VAL A 33 3.69 -11.67 -11.03
C VAL A 33 5.04 -11.88 -11.71
N LYS A 34 6.08 -12.26 -10.96
CA LYS A 34 7.40 -12.60 -11.52
C LYS A 34 7.30 -13.71 -12.57
N ALA A 35 6.51 -14.75 -12.32
CA ALA A 35 6.29 -15.82 -13.29
C ALA A 35 5.62 -15.32 -14.59
N ALA A 36 4.66 -14.40 -14.49
CA ALA A 36 4.04 -13.79 -15.68
C ALA A 36 5.05 -12.94 -16.47
N ILE A 37 5.86 -12.14 -15.78
CA ILE A 37 6.90 -11.31 -16.40
C ILE A 37 7.97 -12.17 -17.08
N GLN A 38 8.42 -13.24 -16.41
CA GLN A 38 9.36 -14.21 -16.99
C GLN A 38 8.80 -14.94 -18.22
N ALA A 39 7.47 -15.07 -18.32
CA ALA A 39 6.79 -15.57 -19.51
C ALA A 39 6.64 -14.54 -20.64
N GLY A 40 7.19 -13.32 -20.48
CA GLY A 40 7.20 -12.27 -21.49
C GLY A 40 6.06 -11.26 -21.39
N VAL A 41 5.33 -11.23 -20.27
CA VAL A 41 4.23 -10.28 -20.06
C VAL A 41 4.74 -8.99 -19.43
N SER A 42 4.43 -7.83 -20.01
CA SER A 42 4.65 -6.53 -19.36
C SER A 42 3.63 -6.35 -18.25
N TYR A 43 4.08 -6.11 -17.02
CA TYR A 43 3.21 -5.99 -15.85
C TYR A 43 3.24 -4.57 -15.29
N HIS A 44 2.07 -3.98 -15.12
CA HIS A 44 1.88 -2.63 -14.62
C HIS A 44 1.02 -2.67 -13.37
N SER A 45 1.48 -2.04 -12.30
CA SER A 45 0.77 -1.97 -11.03
C SER A 45 0.50 -0.53 -10.67
N ALA A 46 -0.67 -0.25 -10.12
CA ALA A 46 -0.88 0.96 -9.32
C ALA A 46 0.14 0.97 -8.18
N ALA A 47 0.73 2.14 -7.90
CA ALA A 47 1.69 2.27 -6.80
C ALA A 47 1.03 2.17 -5.42
N GLY A 48 -0.26 2.51 -5.33
CA GLY A 48 -1.01 2.65 -4.08
C GLY A 48 -1.47 4.10 -3.87
N ASN A 49 -2.50 4.28 -3.06
CA ASN A 49 -3.07 5.58 -2.69
C ASN A 49 -2.95 5.84 -1.18
N GLU A 50 -1.88 5.33 -0.56
CA GLU A 50 -1.78 5.25 0.89
C GLU A 50 -0.64 6.10 1.48
N ALA A 51 -0.06 7.03 0.73
CA ALA A 51 1.03 7.89 1.22
C ALA A 51 0.63 8.75 2.44
N ASP A 52 -0.64 9.15 2.54
CA ASP A 52 -1.18 9.99 3.60
C ASP A 52 -1.88 9.21 4.72
N ILE A 53 -1.86 7.87 4.65
CA ILE A 53 -2.45 6.95 5.64
C ILE A 53 -1.52 5.76 5.92
N HIS A 54 -0.22 6.04 5.89
CA HIS A 54 0.86 5.08 6.10
C HIS A 54 1.89 5.64 7.08
N LEU A 55 2.37 4.77 7.96
CA LEU A 55 3.48 5.03 8.87
C LEU A 55 4.52 3.92 8.74
N GLU A 56 5.77 4.29 8.46
CA GLU A 56 6.94 3.42 8.66
C GLU A 56 7.82 3.99 9.77
N GLN A 57 8.01 3.23 10.85
CA GLN A 57 8.84 3.63 11.98
C GLN A 57 9.48 2.43 12.68
N MET A 58 10.69 2.62 13.19
CA MET A 58 11.27 1.66 14.13
C MET A 58 10.46 1.68 15.43
N TYR A 59 10.08 0.51 15.97
CA TYR A 59 9.43 0.45 17.28
C TYR A 59 10.27 1.19 18.32
N ARG A 60 9.65 2.17 18.96
CA ARG A 60 10.26 3.03 19.96
C ARG A 60 9.62 2.72 21.31
N PRO A 61 10.36 2.15 22.28
CA PRO A 61 9.80 1.81 23.57
C PRO A 61 9.41 3.07 24.35
N SER A 62 8.14 3.16 24.73
CA SER A 62 7.65 4.20 25.63
C SER A 62 8.11 3.94 27.09
N PRO A 63 8.68 4.93 27.79
CA PRO A 63 9.21 4.75 29.14
C PRO A 63 8.18 4.21 30.14
N GLY A 64 8.50 3.06 30.75
CA GLY A 64 7.67 2.46 31.80
C GLY A 64 6.39 1.77 31.30
N THR A 65 6.21 1.65 29.98
CA THR A 65 5.06 0.96 29.37
C THR A 65 5.51 -0.04 28.32
N ARG A 66 4.57 -0.71 27.65
CA ARG A 66 4.82 -1.59 26.49
C ARG A 66 4.41 -0.95 25.16
N PHE A 67 3.96 0.30 25.19
CA PHE A 67 3.47 0.99 23.99
C PHE A 67 4.61 1.50 23.12
N HIS A 68 4.35 1.56 21.82
CA HIS A 68 5.15 2.32 20.85
C HIS A 68 4.98 3.82 21.13
N ASP A 69 6.09 4.55 21.13
CA ASP A 69 6.12 6.01 21.17
C ASP A 69 6.25 6.58 19.75
N PHE A 70 5.13 7.06 19.22
CA PHE A 70 4.98 7.54 17.84
C PHE A 70 5.77 8.83 17.58
N LEU A 71 5.90 9.70 18.60
CA LEU A 71 6.52 11.01 18.46
C LEU A 71 8.00 11.01 18.87
N GLY A 72 8.34 10.29 19.95
CA GLY A 72 9.70 10.24 20.46
C GLY A 72 10.13 11.33 21.42
N GLY A 73 9.18 12.14 21.90
CA GLY A 73 9.44 13.29 22.77
C GLY A 73 8.73 14.56 22.31
N PRO A 74 7.71 15.06 23.06
CA PRO A 74 7.05 14.39 24.19
C PRO A 74 6.52 13.00 23.79
N VAL A 75 6.36 12.10 24.77
CA VAL A 75 5.89 10.73 24.50
C VAL A 75 4.45 10.78 24.03
N ASP A 76 4.16 10.11 22.92
CA ASP A 76 2.80 9.86 22.44
C ASP A 76 2.62 8.38 22.15
N ASN A 77 1.75 7.72 22.91
CA ASN A 77 1.53 6.28 22.85
C ASN A 77 0.39 5.88 21.91
N SER A 78 -0.18 6.86 21.19
CA SER A 78 -1.25 6.64 20.24
C SER A 78 -1.07 7.48 18.98
N GLU A 79 -1.60 6.96 17.89
CA GLU A 79 -1.86 7.63 16.62
C GLU A 79 -3.32 8.09 16.60
N ASP A 80 -3.59 9.37 16.35
CA ASP A 80 -4.96 9.85 16.10
C ASP A 80 -5.36 9.57 14.64
N VAL A 81 -6.39 8.72 14.47
CA VAL A 81 -6.95 8.33 13.17
C VAL A 81 -8.33 8.95 13.01
N SER A 82 -8.49 9.81 12.00
CA SER A 82 -9.77 10.47 11.70
C SER A 82 -10.62 9.61 10.76
N VAL A 83 -11.82 9.26 11.20
CA VAL A 83 -12.77 8.42 10.46
C VAL A 83 -13.97 9.26 10.05
N GLY A 84 -14.28 9.26 8.75
CA GLY A 84 -15.45 9.96 8.20
C GLY A 84 -16.79 9.49 8.78
N PRO A 85 -17.88 10.24 8.60
CA PRO A 85 -19.21 9.87 9.10
C PRO A 85 -19.67 8.52 8.53
N PHE A 86 -20.14 7.61 9.37
CA PHE A 86 -20.50 6.24 8.98
C PHE A 86 -19.38 5.47 8.25
N GLY A 87 -18.14 5.94 8.38
CA GLY A 87 -16.97 5.37 7.74
C GLY A 87 -16.43 4.17 8.51
N THR A 88 -15.73 3.31 7.77
CA THR A 88 -14.96 2.19 8.32
C THR A 88 -13.51 2.40 7.94
N VAL A 89 -12.62 2.22 8.91
CA VAL A 89 -11.17 2.20 8.70
C VAL A 89 -10.64 0.84 9.06
N ASN A 90 -9.73 0.32 8.24
CA ASN A 90 -9.02 -0.92 8.50
C ASN A 90 -7.54 -0.63 8.73
N CYS A 91 -7.08 -0.76 9.97
CA CYS A 91 -5.69 -0.55 10.33
C CYS A 91 -4.94 -1.87 10.35
N ILE A 92 -3.91 -1.97 9.51
CA ILE A 92 -3.12 -3.17 9.29
C ILE A 92 -1.67 -2.87 9.66
N LEU A 93 -1.16 -3.58 10.66
CA LEU A 93 0.20 -3.52 11.15
C LEU A 93 0.98 -4.74 10.65
N GLN A 94 2.17 -4.50 10.11
CA GLN A 94 3.18 -5.54 9.96
C GLN A 94 4.54 -5.06 10.45
N TRP A 95 5.42 -6.00 10.79
CA TRP A 95 6.81 -5.72 11.16
C TRP A 95 7.78 -6.58 10.36
N ASN A 96 9.05 -6.16 10.30
CA ASN A 96 10.05 -6.76 9.42
C ASN A 96 10.62 -8.12 9.89
N ASP A 97 9.77 -8.97 10.45
CA ASP A 97 10.00 -10.41 10.57
C ASP A 97 9.61 -11.13 9.26
N PRO A 98 10.08 -12.36 9.02
CA PRO A 98 9.65 -13.12 7.85
C PRO A 98 8.20 -13.61 8.02
N PHE A 99 7.42 -13.53 6.94
CA PHE A 99 6.12 -14.23 6.87
C PHE A 99 6.29 -15.73 7.05
N GLY A 100 5.37 -16.35 7.81
CA GLY A 100 5.41 -17.74 8.25
C GLY A 100 6.54 -18.06 9.24
N GLY A 101 7.13 -17.04 9.87
CA GLY A 101 8.32 -17.18 10.70
C GLY A 101 8.54 -16.06 11.71
N ALA A 102 7.47 -15.35 12.11
CA ALA A 102 7.57 -14.24 13.05
C ALA A 102 7.92 -14.72 14.47
N THR A 103 8.91 -14.08 15.09
CA THR A 103 9.43 -14.40 16.44
C THR A 103 9.30 -13.24 17.41
N ASN A 104 8.78 -12.12 16.94
CA ASN A 104 8.50 -10.91 17.70
C ASN A 104 7.00 -10.70 17.66
N ASP A 105 6.42 -10.33 18.79
CA ASP A 105 4.99 -10.36 19.04
C ASP A 105 4.53 -8.92 19.33
N TYR A 106 3.73 -8.37 18.43
CA TYR A 106 3.16 -7.04 18.55
C TYR A 106 1.64 -7.15 18.55
N ASP A 107 0.99 -6.36 19.39
CA ASP A 107 -0.46 -6.23 19.40
C ASP A 107 -0.88 -4.88 18.81
N LEU A 108 -2.03 -4.86 18.13
CA LEU A 108 -2.65 -3.63 17.62
C LEU A 108 -3.97 -3.37 18.35
N LEU A 109 -4.13 -2.15 18.87
CA LEU A 109 -5.30 -1.74 19.62
C LEU A 109 -5.94 -0.52 18.97
N ALA A 110 -7.27 -0.50 18.94
CA ALA A 110 -8.05 0.68 18.60
C ALA A 110 -8.87 1.12 19.83
N LEU A 111 -8.82 2.41 20.14
CA LEU A 111 -9.52 3.03 21.24
C LEU A 111 -10.38 4.20 20.75
N ASP A 112 -11.43 4.52 21.49
CA ASP A 112 -12.19 5.73 21.27
C ASP A 112 -11.48 6.99 21.83
N ALA A 113 -12.11 8.15 21.70
CA ALA A 113 -11.57 9.42 22.19
C ALA A 113 -11.40 9.48 23.74
N ASN A 114 -12.11 8.62 24.48
CA ASN A 114 -11.99 8.52 25.94
C ASN A 114 -10.93 7.50 26.38
N LEU A 115 -10.21 6.88 25.43
CA LEU A 115 -9.27 5.78 25.64
C LEU A 115 -9.96 4.47 26.08
N ASP A 116 -11.24 4.29 25.77
CA ASP A 116 -11.91 3.01 25.92
C ASP A 116 -11.56 2.11 24.74
N LEU A 117 -11.16 0.87 25.01
CA LEU A 117 -10.82 -0.10 23.98
C LEU A 117 -12.06 -0.49 23.16
N ILE A 118 -11.99 -0.35 21.84
CA ILE A 118 -13.09 -0.69 20.93
C ILE A 118 -12.79 -1.88 20.02
N ALA A 119 -11.51 -2.12 19.70
CA ALA A 119 -11.05 -3.30 18.97
C ALA A 119 -9.60 -3.60 19.32
N GLN A 120 -9.19 -4.85 19.17
CA GLN A 120 -7.79 -5.25 19.31
C GLN A 120 -7.51 -6.50 18.47
N SER A 121 -6.25 -6.66 18.10
CA SER A 121 -5.70 -7.90 17.57
C SER A 121 -4.43 -8.19 18.34
N THR A 122 -4.40 -9.39 18.94
CA THR A 122 -3.38 -9.82 19.91
C THR A 122 -2.97 -11.26 19.66
N ASN A 123 -2.88 -11.64 18.39
CA ASN A 123 -2.54 -13.02 18.02
C ASN A 123 -1.07 -13.23 18.34
N SER A 124 -0.72 -14.33 19.00
CA SER A 124 0.69 -14.54 19.38
C SER A 124 1.54 -14.99 18.20
N GLN A 125 2.65 -14.29 17.95
CA GLN A 125 3.70 -14.76 17.03
C GLN A 125 4.82 -15.49 17.79
N THR A 126 4.86 -16.82 17.64
CA THR A 126 5.72 -17.73 18.41
C THR A 126 6.80 -18.43 17.58
N GLY A 127 6.87 -18.13 16.27
CA GLY A 127 7.90 -18.61 15.36
C GLY A 127 7.36 -19.17 14.04
N THR A 128 6.05 -19.30 13.88
CA THR A 128 5.42 -19.90 12.67
C THR A 128 4.35 -19.04 12.03
N GLU A 129 3.92 -18.00 12.73
CA GLU A 129 2.87 -17.08 12.32
C GLU A 129 3.42 -15.96 11.44
N ASP A 130 2.52 -15.22 10.80
CA ASP A 130 2.84 -14.03 10.04
C ASP A 130 2.98 -12.81 10.99
N PRO A 131 3.88 -11.86 10.67
CA PRO A 131 4.06 -10.63 11.45
C PRO A 131 2.95 -9.62 11.12
N PHE A 132 1.73 -9.91 11.56
CA PHE A 132 0.52 -9.25 11.10
C PHE A 132 -0.50 -9.06 12.23
N GLU A 133 -1.01 -7.85 12.37
CA GLU A 133 -2.18 -7.54 13.20
C GLU A 133 -3.13 -6.61 12.46
N GLU A 134 -4.44 -6.78 12.66
CA GLU A 134 -5.47 -6.02 11.96
C GLU A 134 -6.60 -5.62 12.90
N VAL A 135 -6.97 -4.35 12.91
CA VAL A 135 -8.15 -3.85 13.64
C VAL A 135 -9.04 -3.02 12.74
N VAL A 136 -10.34 -3.23 12.87
CA VAL A 136 -11.36 -2.48 12.13
C VAL A 136 -12.04 -1.49 13.07
N ILE A 137 -12.05 -0.22 12.67
CA ILE A 137 -12.70 0.88 13.36
C ILE A 137 -13.93 1.29 12.57
N PHE A 138 -15.08 1.37 13.24
CA PHE A 138 -16.30 1.91 12.65
C PHE A 138 -16.72 3.17 13.38
N ASN A 139 -16.99 4.24 12.62
CA ASN A 139 -17.58 5.46 13.15
C ASN A 139 -19.11 5.43 13.01
N PRO A 140 -19.88 5.23 14.10
CA PRO A 140 -21.35 5.21 14.02
C PRO A 140 -21.98 6.60 13.89
N ALA A 141 -21.21 7.68 14.02
CA ALA A 141 -21.73 9.04 14.08
C ALA A 141 -21.93 9.65 12.69
N PRO A 142 -22.92 10.56 12.52
CA PRO A 142 -23.11 11.36 11.31
C PRO A 142 -22.12 12.53 11.19
N ALA A 143 -20.95 12.43 11.82
CA ALA A 143 -19.88 13.42 11.76
C ALA A 143 -18.53 12.70 11.83
N PRO A 144 -17.44 13.29 11.30
CA PRO A 144 -16.09 12.75 11.50
C PRO A 144 -15.78 12.58 12.99
N GLN A 145 -15.12 11.49 13.35
CA GLN A 145 -14.66 11.21 14.71
C GLN A 145 -13.18 10.83 14.67
N THR A 146 -12.46 11.19 15.73
CA THR A 146 -11.07 10.78 15.92
C THR A 146 -11.04 9.57 16.86
N PHE A 147 -10.38 8.52 16.41
CA PHE A 147 -10.07 7.32 17.17
C PHE A 147 -8.58 7.25 17.41
N LYS A 148 -8.15 6.37 18.30
CA LYS A 148 -6.75 6.18 18.65
C LYS A 148 -6.30 4.79 18.28
N VAL A 149 -5.17 4.68 17.60
CA VAL A 149 -4.49 3.41 17.35
C VAL A 149 -3.24 3.34 18.20
N ALA A 150 -3.01 2.21 18.86
CA ALA A 150 -1.85 2.00 19.69
C ALA A 150 -1.21 0.64 19.39
N ILE A 151 0.13 0.60 19.42
CA ILE A 151 0.90 -0.61 19.18
C ILE A 151 1.55 -1.02 20.49
N VAL A 152 1.38 -2.26 20.89
CA VAL A 152 2.04 -2.85 22.07
C VAL A 152 3.06 -3.86 21.61
N LYS A 153 4.25 -3.85 22.22
CA LYS A 153 5.19 -4.97 22.06
C LYS A 153 4.94 -5.99 23.15
N ALA A 154 4.30 -7.10 22.78
CA ALA A 154 3.97 -8.19 23.70
C ALA A 154 5.24 -9.00 24.06
N ALA A 155 6.08 -9.31 23.08
CA ALA A 155 7.35 -10.00 23.27
C ALA A 155 8.38 -9.70 22.17
N GLY A 156 9.65 -9.97 22.47
CA GLY A 156 10.74 -9.89 21.50
C GLY A 156 11.40 -8.51 21.37
N GLU A 157 12.10 -8.36 20.26
CA GLU A 157 12.96 -7.22 19.93
C GLU A 157 12.18 -6.12 19.22
N SER A 158 12.71 -4.90 19.30
CA SER A 158 12.20 -3.79 18.49
C SER A 158 12.39 -4.12 17.00
N ARG A 159 11.37 -3.87 16.18
CA ARG A 159 11.34 -4.09 14.73
C ARG A 159 10.93 -2.84 13.97
N LEU A 160 11.22 -2.81 12.66
CA LEU A 160 10.67 -1.80 11.76
C LEU A 160 9.20 -2.14 11.54
N LEU A 161 8.32 -1.19 11.80
CA LEU A 161 6.88 -1.31 11.71
C LEU A 161 6.38 -0.57 10.47
N LYS A 162 5.38 -1.15 9.82
CA LYS A 162 4.54 -0.47 8.83
C LYS A 162 3.09 -0.59 9.27
N LEU A 163 2.41 0.55 9.38
CA LEU A 163 0.99 0.65 9.68
C LEU A 163 0.30 1.35 8.50
N PHE A 164 -0.80 0.77 8.03
CA PHE A 164 -1.71 1.39 7.06
C PHE A 164 -3.10 1.46 7.66
N CYS A 165 -3.75 2.61 7.72
CA CYS A 165 -5.16 2.71 8.11
C CYS A 165 -6.06 3.04 6.92
N LEU A 166 -6.39 2.00 6.15
CA LEU A 166 -7.16 2.07 4.92
C LEU A 166 -8.55 2.67 5.16
N GLY A 167 -8.86 3.74 4.42
CA GLY A 167 -10.11 4.49 4.53
C GLY A 167 -10.09 5.62 5.57
N ALA A 168 -8.98 5.83 6.27
CA ALA A 168 -8.81 6.99 7.13
C ALA A 168 -8.89 8.28 6.30
N SER A 169 -9.47 9.31 6.90
CA SER A 169 -9.57 10.64 6.29
C SER A 169 -8.40 11.56 6.65
N ALA A 170 -7.69 11.23 7.74
CA ALA A 170 -6.43 11.84 8.15
C ALA A 170 -5.80 11.00 9.27
N GLU A 171 -4.48 11.03 9.34
CA GLU A 171 -3.67 10.49 10.43
C GLU A 171 -2.78 11.60 11.03
N GLN A 172 -2.41 11.46 12.29
CA GLN A 172 -1.58 12.40 13.03
C GLN A 172 -0.10 12.28 12.67
N TYR A 173 0.39 11.07 12.50
CA TYR A 173 1.74 10.75 12.09
C TYR A 173 1.70 9.93 10.80
N VAL A 174 2.32 10.49 9.77
CA VAL A 174 2.43 9.86 8.46
C VAL A 174 3.90 9.83 8.03
N THR A 175 4.30 8.75 7.39
CA THR A 175 5.57 8.62 6.68
C THR A 175 5.25 8.26 5.23
N PRO A 176 5.11 9.22 4.30
CA PRO A 176 4.78 8.91 2.91
C PRO A 176 5.73 7.91 2.25
N ALA A 177 7.03 8.07 2.48
CA ALA A 177 8.05 7.18 1.97
C ALA A 177 7.90 5.75 2.51
N GLY A 178 7.97 4.77 1.60
CA GLY A 178 7.87 3.34 1.94
C GLY A 178 6.45 2.76 1.84
N SER A 179 5.45 3.56 1.47
CA SER A 179 4.05 3.12 1.35
C SER A 179 3.78 2.22 0.13
N ILE A 180 4.76 2.00 -0.76
CA ILE A 180 4.67 1.01 -1.82
C ILE A 180 5.02 -0.39 -1.30
N VAL A 181 4.05 -1.30 -1.34
CA VAL A 181 4.17 -2.70 -0.85
C VAL A 181 3.76 -3.72 -1.92
N GLY A 182 3.93 -5.01 -1.62
CA GLY A 182 3.43 -6.11 -2.46
C GLY A 182 3.97 -6.10 -3.88
N GLN A 183 3.11 -6.38 -4.85
CA GLN A 183 3.46 -6.52 -6.26
C GLN A 183 3.97 -5.22 -6.90
N ALA A 184 3.51 -4.05 -6.47
CA ALA A 184 4.00 -2.76 -6.93
C ALA A 184 5.48 -2.54 -6.51
N ALA A 185 5.89 -3.11 -5.39
CA ALA A 185 7.28 -3.06 -4.94
C ALA A 185 8.22 -3.98 -5.74
N LEU A 186 7.76 -4.81 -6.68
CA LEU A 186 8.64 -5.68 -7.48
C LEU A 186 9.51 -4.91 -8.45
N ARG A 187 10.80 -5.25 -8.52
CA ARG A 187 11.74 -4.65 -9.50
C ARG A 187 11.21 -4.75 -10.93
N GLU A 188 10.75 -5.93 -11.30
CA GLU A 188 10.39 -6.29 -12.66
C GLU A 188 9.00 -5.78 -13.08
N ALA A 189 8.16 -5.36 -12.12
CA ALA A 189 6.88 -4.72 -12.41
C ALA A 189 7.07 -3.21 -12.64
N VAL A 190 6.23 -2.60 -13.45
CA VAL A 190 6.15 -1.14 -13.60
C VAL A 190 5.14 -0.60 -12.58
N ALA A 191 5.62 0.02 -11.51
CA ALA A 191 4.80 0.71 -10.53
C ALA A 191 4.52 2.14 -10.99
N VAL A 192 3.25 2.53 -10.93
CA VAL A 192 2.75 3.77 -11.53
C VAL A 192 2.11 4.65 -10.46
N GLY A 193 2.74 5.79 -10.18
CA GLY A 193 2.16 6.87 -9.36
C GLY A 193 1.14 7.69 -10.15
N ALA A 194 0.44 8.60 -9.46
CA ALA A 194 -0.62 9.42 -10.05
C ALA A 194 -0.22 10.90 -10.16
N ILE A 195 -0.59 11.52 -11.28
CA ILE A 195 -0.57 12.96 -11.52
C ILE A 195 -1.94 13.35 -12.07
N ASN A 196 -2.53 14.42 -11.56
CA ASN A 196 -3.80 14.90 -12.04
C ASN A 196 -3.72 15.32 -13.51
N VAL A 197 -4.59 14.80 -14.38
CA VAL A 197 -4.65 15.26 -15.78
C VAL A 197 -5.02 16.75 -15.92
N SER A 198 -5.63 17.33 -14.88
CA SER A 198 -5.99 18.75 -14.83
C SER A 198 -4.90 19.63 -14.19
N ASP A 199 -3.81 19.04 -13.69
CA ASP A 199 -2.65 19.81 -13.24
C ASP A 199 -2.07 20.58 -14.45
N PRO A 200 -2.03 21.92 -14.43
CA PRO A 200 -1.50 22.69 -15.55
C PRO A 200 -0.06 22.35 -15.92
N GLY A 201 0.76 21.93 -14.94
CA GLY A 201 2.16 21.55 -15.15
C GLY A 201 2.35 20.09 -15.55
N LEU A 202 1.39 19.22 -15.22
CA LEU A 202 1.50 17.76 -15.31
C LEU A 202 2.78 17.24 -14.65
N ASP A 203 3.17 17.89 -13.56
CA ASP A 203 4.44 17.71 -12.85
C ASP A 203 4.27 17.60 -11.32
N THR A 204 3.03 17.69 -10.84
CA THR A 204 2.69 17.52 -9.43
C THR A 204 2.11 16.13 -9.18
N VAL A 205 2.86 15.29 -8.47
CA VAL A 205 2.39 13.98 -8.00
C VAL A 205 1.27 14.18 -6.98
N GLU A 206 0.21 13.38 -7.10
CA GLU A 206 -0.92 13.37 -6.19
C GLU A 206 -0.48 13.00 -4.78
N THR A 207 -0.95 13.72 -3.74
CA THR A 207 -0.42 13.60 -2.38
C THR A 207 -0.66 12.24 -1.73
N TYR A 208 -1.71 11.53 -2.18
CA TYR A 208 -2.02 10.19 -1.72
C TYR A 208 -1.18 9.12 -2.44
N SER A 209 -0.55 9.45 -3.58
CA SER A 209 0.17 8.48 -4.41
C SER A 209 1.33 7.89 -3.63
N SER A 210 1.28 6.58 -3.38
CA SER A 210 2.29 5.90 -2.55
C SER A 210 3.72 6.15 -3.04
N GLU A 211 4.62 6.38 -2.09
CA GLU A 211 5.99 6.79 -2.34
C GLU A 211 6.97 5.69 -1.93
N GLY A 212 8.08 5.61 -2.65
CA GLY A 212 9.20 4.78 -2.23
C GLY A 212 10.29 5.58 -1.49
N PRO A 213 11.49 4.98 -1.38
CA PRO A 213 11.82 3.65 -1.87
C PRO A 213 11.10 2.55 -1.10
N ALA A 214 10.87 1.40 -1.73
CA ALA A 214 10.36 0.23 -1.03
C ALA A 214 11.49 -0.51 -0.30
N SER A 215 11.33 -0.69 1.02
CA SER A 215 12.25 -1.41 1.90
C SER A 215 11.90 -2.90 1.95
N ILE A 216 12.75 -3.73 1.35
CA ILE A 216 12.56 -5.19 1.31
C ILE A 216 13.62 -5.85 2.18
N PHE A 217 13.23 -6.82 2.99
CA PHE A 217 14.10 -7.61 3.86
C PHE A 217 14.15 -9.08 3.43
N PHE A 218 13.09 -9.58 2.77
CA PHE A 218 12.96 -10.98 2.36
C PHE A 218 12.68 -11.13 0.86
N PRO A 219 13.33 -12.09 0.17
CA PRO A 219 14.26 -13.09 0.69
C PRO A 219 15.66 -12.55 1.01
N ALA A 220 15.97 -11.32 0.60
CA ALA A 220 17.22 -10.64 0.94
C ALA A 220 16.99 -9.12 1.10
N PRO A 221 17.75 -8.44 1.97
CA PRO A 221 17.66 -7.00 2.13
C PRO A 221 17.95 -6.24 0.83
N GLU A 222 17.04 -5.33 0.49
CA GLU A 222 17.07 -4.59 -0.76
C GLU A 222 16.23 -3.33 -0.66
N THR A 223 16.77 -2.22 -1.15
CA THR A 223 16.01 -0.98 -1.38
C THR A 223 15.65 -0.89 -2.86
N ARG A 224 14.36 -0.78 -3.17
CA ARG A 224 13.86 -0.72 -4.54
C ARG A 224 13.39 0.70 -4.87
N PRO A 225 13.94 1.35 -5.91
CA PRO A 225 13.51 2.69 -6.31
C PRO A 225 12.17 2.59 -7.05
N LYS A 226 11.09 2.67 -6.29
CA LYS A 226 9.70 2.70 -6.75
C LYS A 226 9.04 4.01 -6.33
N PRO A 227 7.98 4.49 -7.00
CA PRO A 227 7.43 3.96 -8.25
C PRO A 227 8.40 4.18 -9.43
N ASP A 228 8.16 3.54 -10.57
CA ASP A 228 9.04 3.70 -11.75
C ASP A 228 8.73 4.98 -12.51
N ILE A 229 7.45 5.32 -12.61
CA ILE A 229 6.91 6.46 -13.35
C ILE A 229 5.62 6.95 -12.68
N ALA A 230 5.13 8.11 -13.09
CA ALA A 230 3.78 8.56 -12.81
C ALA A 230 2.97 8.68 -14.11
N ALA A 231 1.66 8.52 -14.02
CA ALA A 231 0.73 8.69 -15.13
C ALA A 231 -0.57 9.36 -14.67
N PHE A 232 -1.50 9.57 -15.60
CA PHE A 232 -2.66 10.41 -15.34
C PHE A 232 -3.76 9.71 -14.56
N ASP A 233 -4.19 10.36 -13.50
CA ASP A 233 -5.50 10.16 -12.90
C ASP A 233 -6.40 11.38 -13.17
N GLY A 234 -7.56 11.47 -12.51
CA GLY A 234 -8.52 12.52 -12.81
C GLY A 234 -9.10 12.40 -14.21
N VAL A 235 -9.17 11.18 -14.76
CA VAL A 235 -9.57 10.93 -16.15
C VAL A 235 -11.03 10.55 -16.28
N SER A 236 -11.60 10.80 -17.46
CA SER A 236 -12.97 10.37 -17.78
C SER A 236 -13.04 8.86 -18.01
N ILE A 237 -14.02 8.20 -17.38
CA ILE A 237 -14.29 6.77 -17.56
C ILE A 237 -15.66 6.52 -18.22
N SER A 238 -15.84 5.34 -18.81
CA SER A 238 -17.09 4.91 -19.45
C SER A 238 -18.14 4.35 -18.47
N ASN A 239 -17.76 4.21 -17.20
CA ASN A 239 -18.55 3.60 -16.12
C ASN A 239 -18.90 2.12 -16.35
N ALA A 240 -18.18 1.43 -17.25
CA ALA A 240 -18.30 -0.01 -17.38
C ALA A 240 -18.02 -0.71 -16.04
N GLY A 241 -18.71 -1.84 -15.78
CA GLY A 241 -18.50 -2.61 -14.54
C GLY A 241 -19.29 -2.14 -13.31
N GLY A 242 -20.23 -1.21 -13.46
CA GLY A 242 -21.13 -0.80 -12.36
C GLY A 242 -20.65 0.40 -11.54
N PHE A 243 -19.67 1.16 -12.05
CA PHE A 243 -19.26 2.42 -11.43
C PHE A 243 -20.42 3.44 -11.43
N PRO A 244 -20.62 4.21 -10.33
CA PRO A 244 -21.72 5.16 -10.22
C PRO A 244 -21.76 6.14 -11.39
N LEU A 245 -22.95 6.48 -11.90
CA LEU A 245 -23.15 7.52 -12.92
C LEU A 245 -23.06 8.91 -12.26
N CYS A 246 -22.20 9.80 -12.78
CA CYS A 246 -22.14 11.21 -12.39
C CYS A 246 -22.14 12.09 -13.66
N PRO A 247 -23.07 13.07 -13.79
CA PRO A 247 -23.05 14.02 -14.91
C PRO A 247 -22.00 15.12 -14.70
N PRO A 248 -21.32 15.63 -15.76
CA PRO A 248 -21.43 15.22 -17.17
C PRO A 248 -20.54 14.03 -17.58
N PHE A 249 -19.53 13.67 -16.78
CA PHE A 249 -18.70 12.46 -16.90
C PHE A 249 -18.20 12.06 -15.50
N CYS A 250 -18.01 10.77 -15.24
CA CYS A 250 -17.29 10.35 -14.04
C CYS A 250 -15.80 10.56 -14.25
N VAL A 251 -15.23 11.35 -13.37
CA VAL A 251 -13.78 11.48 -13.24
C VAL A 251 -13.32 10.43 -12.24
N PHE A 252 -12.34 9.61 -12.63
CA PHE A 252 -11.75 8.58 -11.80
C PHE A 252 -10.33 8.98 -11.39
N PHE A 253 -10.08 8.98 -10.09
CA PHE A 253 -8.84 9.38 -9.46
C PHE A 253 -8.13 8.16 -8.88
N GLY A 254 -6.85 8.33 -8.56
CA GLY A 254 -6.03 7.30 -7.95
C GLY A 254 -4.98 6.72 -8.89
N THR A 255 -3.98 6.08 -8.31
CA THR A 255 -3.00 5.27 -9.05
C THR A 255 -3.66 4.12 -9.82
N SER A 256 -4.86 3.69 -9.40
CA SER A 256 -5.72 2.77 -10.15
C SER A 256 -6.17 3.33 -11.52
N ALA A 257 -6.32 4.65 -11.65
CA ALA A 257 -6.57 5.32 -12.93
C ALA A 257 -5.29 5.54 -13.75
N ALA A 258 -4.16 5.75 -13.06
CA ALA A 258 -2.85 5.97 -13.67
C ALA A 258 -2.25 4.70 -14.30
N ALA A 259 -2.29 3.57 -13.60
CA ALA A 259 -1.68 2.32 -14.07
C ALA A 259 -2.16 1.84 -15.45
N PRO A 260 -3.47 1.91 -15.78
CA PRO A 260 -3.97 1.59 -17.13
C PRO A 260 -3.37 2.44 -18.25
N HIS A 261 -3.00 3.71 -18.00
CA HIS A 261 -2.33 4.54 -19.01
C HIS A 261 -0.95 3.98 -19.35
N SER A 262 -0.17 3.59 -18.35
CA SER A 262 1.13 2.96 -18.54
C SER A 262 1.01 1.64 -19.32
N ALA A 263 0.03 0.81 -18.97
CA ALA A 263 -0.25 -0.45 -19.68
C ALA A 263 -0.67 -0.21 -21.14
N ALA A 264 -1.48 0.83 -21.41
CA ALA A 264 -1.87 1.18 -22.77
C ALA A 264 -0.66 1.62 -23.61
N VAL A 265 0.26 2.40 -23.04
CA VAL A 265 1.52 2.76 -23.71
C VAL A 265 2.37 1.52 -23.99
N ALA A 266 2.50 0.59 -23.04
CA ALA A 266 3.19 -0.68 -23.27
C ALA A 266 2.57 -1.50 -24.41
N ALA A 267 1.24 -1.55 -24.52
CA ALA A 267 0.56 -2.22 -25.63
C ALA A 267 0.86 -1.54 -26.97
N LEU A 268 0.93 -0.20 -27.02
CA LEU A 268 1.32 0.54 -28.21
C LEU A 268 2.79 0.28 -28.59
N LEU A 269 3.69 0.21 -27.61
CA LEU A 269 5.09 -0.14 -27.83
C LEU A 269 5.21 -1.54 -28.46
N LEU A 270 4.49 -2.54 -27.93
CA LEU A 270 4.43 -3.89 -28.48
C LEU A 270 3.81 -3.94 -29.88
N SER A 271 2.80 -3.11 -30.17
CA SER A 271 2.22 -3.01 -31.52
C SER A 271 3.22 -2.55 -32.56
N LYS A 272 4.17 -1.69 -32.16
CA LYS A 272 5.23 -1.15 -33.01
C LYS A 272 6.42 -2.10 -33.11
N ASN A 273 6.77 -2.77 -32.01
CA ASN A 273 7.81 -3.78 -31.96
C ASN A 273 7.37 -4.96 -31.07
N PRO A 274 6.86 -6.05 -31.67
CA PRO A 274 6.34 -7.20 -30.92
C PRO A 274 7.45 -8.03 -30.24
N PHE A 275 8.72 -7.70 -30.46
CA PHE A 275 9.87 -8.39 -29.86
C PHE A 275 10.41 -7.69 -28.61
N LEU A 276 9.78 -6.60 -28.15
CA LEU A 276 10.17 -5.96 -26.89
C LEU A 276 9.96 -6.92 -25.72
N THR A 277 10.99 -7.06 -24.88
CA THR A 277 10.88 -7.79 -23.62
C THR A 277 10.22 -6.92 -22.56
N PRO A 278 9.66 -7.49 -21.48
CA PRO A 278 9.12 -6.70 -20.37
C PRO A 278 10.11 -5.69 -19.78
N ALA A 279 11.38 -6.11 -19.60
CA ALA A 279 12.44 -5.20 -19.16
C ALA A 279 12.69 -4.07 -20.18
N GLY A 280 12.70 -4.38 -21.48
CA GLY A 280 12.85 -3.36 -22.52
C GLY A 280 11.67 -2.38 -22.57
N ILE A 281 10.45 -2.82 -22.27
CA ILE A 281 9.29 -1.93 -22.13
C ILE A 281 9.46 -1.02 -20.92
N GLN A 282 9.81 -1.59 -19.76
CA GLN A 282 10.05 -0.82 -18.53
C GLN A 282 11.16 0.23 -18.73
N ASP A 283 12.26 -0.11 -19.40
CA ASP A 283 13.35 0.82 -19.68
C ASP A 283 12.96 1.94 -20.66
N VAL A 284 12.05 1.68 -21.61
CA VAL A 284 11.56 2.72 -22.54
C VAL A 284 10.56 3.66 -21.88
N LEU A 285 9.88 3.21 -20.82
CA LEU A 285 8.90 4.03 -20.09
C LEU A 285 9.55 5.01 -19.11
N ARG A 286 10.72 4.67 -18.55
CA ARG A 286 11.50 5.52 -17.64
C ARG A 286 12.23 6.64 -18.40
#